data_AF-A0A9D9LL99-F1
#
_entry.id   AF-A0A9D9LL99-F1
#
_cell.length_a   1.000
_cell.length_b   1.000
_cell.length_c   1.000
_cell.angle_alpha   90.00
_cell.angle_beta   90.00
_cell.angle_gamma   90.00
#
_symmetry.space_group_name_H-M   'P 1'
#
loop_
_entity.id
_entity.type
_entity.pdbx_description
1 polymer ?
#
loop_
_entity_poly.entity_id
_entity_poly.type
_entity_poly.pdbx_seq_one_letter_code
_entity_poly.pdbx_strand_id
1 'polypeptide(L)'
;MNVTIIGVAGGTGSGKSTLVKRLREAFEGDDVVTLCHDFYYKAHNELTYEERTKLNYDHPQAFDTQMLVDHLKALKNNVPIEHPVYSFVEHNRMEETVLVKPSRVIIVDGILIFENKELRDMMD
;
A
#
# COMPACT_ATOMS: atom_id res chain seq x y z
N MET A 1 18.10 -10.16 4.69
CA MET A 1 17.46 -9.69 5.94
C MET A 1 16.22 -10.55 6.15
N ASN A 2 15.91 -10.99 7.38
CA ASN A 2 14.62 -11.64 7.61
C ASN A 2 13.57 -10.53 7.78
N VAL A 3 12.69 -10.38 6.80
CA VAL A 3 11.66 -9.33 6.73
C VAL A 3 10.31 -9.98 6.96
N THR A 4 9.55 -9.46 7.92
CA THR A 4 8.18 -9.91 8.23
C THR A 4 7.17 -8.96 7.60
N ILE A 5 6.23 -9.49 6.81
CA ILE A 5 5.18 -8.75 6.14
C ILE A 5 3.83 -9.07 6.79
N ILE A 6 3.22 -8.05 7.41
CA ILE A 6 1.94 -8.18 8.12
C ILE A 6 0.83 -7.56 7.27
N GLY A 7 -0.14 -8.37 6.83
CA GLY A 7 -1.33 -7.90 6.13
C GLY A 7 -2.47 -7.50 7.08
N VAL A 8 -3.00 -6.27 6.94
CA VAL A 8 -4.15 -5.77 7.70
C VAL A 8 -5.29 -5.37 6.75
N ALA A 9 -6.26 -6.28 6.59
CA ALA A 9 -7.42 -6.04 5.71
C ALA A 9 -8.69 -5.65 6.48
N GLY A 10 -9.59 -4.92 5.81
CA GLY A 10 -10.91 -4.56 6.34
C GLY A 10 -11.49 -3.31 5.71
N GLY A 11 -12.80 -3.10 5.83
CA GLY A 11 -13.50 -1.93 5.27
C GLY A 11 -13.10 -0.59 5.88
N THR A 12 -13.51 0.51 5.25
CA THR A 12 -13.35 1.86 5.80
C THR A 12 -14.07 1.97 7.16
N GLY A 13 -13.42 2.61 8.13
CA GLY A 13 -13.98 2.77 9.48
C GLY A 13 -13.91 1.53 10.38
N SER A 14 -13.31 0.41 9.94
CA SER A 14 -13.22 -0.82 10.76
C SER A 14 -12.14 -0.80 11.86
N GLY A 15 -11.40 0.29 12.00
CA GLY A 15 -10.34 0.44 13.00
C GLY A 15 -8.93 -0.02 12.56
N LYS A 16 -8.71 -0.33 11.27
CA LYS A 16 -7.39 -0.72 10.73
C LYS A 16 -6.28 0.25 11.13
N SER A 17 -6.50 1.56 10.94
CA SER A 17 -5.48 2.58 11.25
C SER A 17 -5.11 2.59 12.74
N THR A 18 -6.08 2.29 13.61
CA THR A 18 -5.81 2.10 15.04
C THR A 18 -4.94 0.87 15.29
N LEU A 19 -5.27 -0.27 14.67
CA LEU A 19 -4.46 -1.48 14.78
C LEU A 19 -3.03 -1.27 14.24
N VAL A 20 -2.88 -0.67 13.06
CA VAL A 20 -1.58 -0.34 12.44
C VAL A 20 -0.77 0.56 13.37
N LYS A 21 -1.39 1.59 13.95
CA LYS A 21 -0.74 2.46 14.94
C LYS A 21 -0.25 1.67 16.15
N ARG A 22 -1.08 0.79 16.72
CA ARG A 22 -0.71 -0.05 17.88
C ARG A 22 0.40 -1.03 17.55
N LEU A 23 0.39 -1.61 16.35
CA LEU A 23 1.48 -2.48 15.88
C LEU A 23 2.80 -1.70 15.82
N ARG A 24 2.78 -0.49 15.25
CA ARG A 24 3.98 0.38 15.22
C ARG A 24 4.48 0.73 16.63
N GLU A 25 3.59 1.03 17.57
CA GLU A 25 3.94 1.25 18.99
C GLU A 25 4.54 -0.01 19.64
N ALA A 26 4.04 -1.21 19.30
CA ALA A 26 4.52 -2.46 19.87
C ALA A 26 5.93 -2.85 19.38
N PHE A 27 6.33 -2.37 18.20
CA PHE A 27 7.66 -2.58 17.62
C PHE A 27 8.64 -1.45 17.95
N GLU A 28 8.45 -0.74 19.07
CA GLU A 28 9.36 0.32 19.54
C GLU A 28 10.84 -0.12 19.46
N GLY A 29 11.61 0.53 18.59
CA GLY A 29 13.04 0.25 18.36
C GLY A 29 13.38 -0.53 17.09
N ASP A 30 12.39 -1.15 16.42
CA ASP A 30 12.54 -1.73 15.09
C ASP A 30 12.09 -0.72 14.01
N ASP A 31 12.79 -0.70 12.87
CA ASP A 31 12.32 0.03 11.69
C ASP A 31 11.06 -0.67 11.18
N VAL A 32 9.90 0.02 11.26
CA VAL A 32 8.62 -0.43 10.71
C VAL A 32 8.19 0.48 9.57
N VAL A 33 7.88 -0.10 8.43
CA VAL A 33 7.28 0.60 7.28
C VAL A 33 5.81 0.20 7.15
N THR A 34 4.97 1.15 6.77
CA THR A 34 3.56 0.89 6.43
C THR A 34 3.32 1.28 4.98
N LEU A 35 2.76 0.37 4.19
CA LEU A 35 2.34 0.57 2.82
C LEU A 35 0.82 0.41 2.74
N CYS A 36 0.11 1.49 2.42
CA CYS A 36 -1.34 1.45 2.25
C CYS A 36 -1.66 1.23 0.76
N HIS A 37 -2.47 0.20 0.47
CA HIS A 37 -2.83 -0.23 -0.88
C HIS A 37 -3.54 0.87 -1.66
N ASP A 38 -4.24 1.78 -0.98
CA ASP A 38 -4.93 2.93 -1.57
C ASP A 38 -3.96 3.90 -2.27
N PHE A 39 -2.69 3.99 -1.85
CA PHE A 39 -1.70 4.79 -2.58
C PHE A 39 -1.27 4.15 -3.91
N TYR A 40 -1.61 2.88 -4.11
CA TYR A 40 -1.38 2.14 -5.34
C TYR A 40 -2.60 2.12 -6.26
N TYR A 41 -3.57 3.03 -6.10
CA TYR A 41 -4.55 3.22 -7.18
C TYR A 41 -3.85 3.53 -8.51
N LYS A 42 -4.42 3.02 -9.60
CA LYS A 42 -3.92 3.28 -10.95
C LYS A 42 -4.04 4.76 -11.28
N ALA A 43 -3.03 5.26 -11.99
CA ALA A 43 -3.10 6.59 -12.58
C ALA A 43 -4.06 6.57 -13.79
N HIS A 44 -4.85 7.62 -13.91
CA HIS A 44 -5.80 7.83 -15.00
C HIS A 44 -5.60 9.21 -15.63
N ASN A 45 -4.37 9.45 -16.11
CA ASN A 45 -3.98 10.73 -16.71
C ASN A 45 -4.73 11.03 -18.01
N GLU A 46 -5.29 9.99 -18.64
CA GLU A 46 -6.13 10.06 -19.82
C GLU A 46 -7.56 10.53 -19.55
N LEU A 47 -8.02 10.47 -18.29
CA LEU A 47 -9.39 10.82 -17.89
C LEU A 47 -9.45 12.22 -17.29
N THR A 48 -10.57 12.90 -17.49
CA THR A 48 -10.88 14.15 -16.79
C THR A 48 -11.18 13.90 -15.30
N TYR A 49 -11.11 14.94 -14.47
CA TYR A 49 -11.49 14.85 -13.06
C TYR A 49 -12.91 14.28 -12.85
N GLU A 50 -13.87 14.76 -13.63
CA GLU A 50 -15.27 14.31 -13.55
C GLU A 50 -15.47 12.85 -13.93
N GLU A 51 -14.61 12.30 -14.80
CA GLU A 51 -14.63 10.88 -15.15
C GLU A 51 -13.97 10.03 -14.04
N ARG A 52 -12.85 10.50 -13.49
CA ARG A 52 -12.16 9.81 -12.38
C ARG A 52 -13.04 9.66 -11.14
N THR A 53 -13.84 10.69 -10.81
CA THR A 53 -14.79 10.62 -9.67
C THR A 53 -15.90 9.58 -9.83
N LYS A 54 -16.14 9.07 -11.05
CA LYS A 54 -17.16 8.05 -11.33
C LYS A 54 -16.59 6.63 -11.33
N LEU A 55 -15.27 6.46 -11.18
CA LEU A 55 -14.64 5.15 -11.12
C LEU A 55 -14.98 4.43 -9.81
N ASN A 56 -15.05 3.10 -9.88
CA ASN A 56 -15.21 2.26 -8.70
C ASN A 56 -13.84 1.90 -8.11
N TYR A 57 -13.45 2.62 -7.06
CA TYR A 57 -12.18 2.39 -6.36
C TYR A 57 -12.22 1.17 -5.40
N ASP A 58 -13.38 0.58 -5.16
CA ASP A 58 -13.53 -0.68 -4.39
C ASP A 58 -13.43 -1.93 -5.29
N HIS A 59 -13.06 -1.76 -6.57
CA HIS A 59 -12.86 -2.88 -7.49
C HIS A 59 -11.38 -3.32 -7.51
N PRO A 60 -11.06 -4.63 -7.52
CA PRO A 60 -9.66 -5.09 -7.53
C PRO A 60 -8.80 -4.49 -8.65
N GLN A 61 -9.41 -4.20 -9.81
CA GLN A 61 -8.70 -3.62 -10.96
C GLN A 61 -8.36 -2.13 -10.82
N ALA A 62 -8.92 -1.42 -9.82
CA ALA A 62 -8.57 -0.03 -9.53
C ALA A 62 -7.13 0.08 -8.99
N PHE A 63 -6.60 -1.00 -8.43
CA PHE A 63 -5.27 -1.06 -7.83
C PHE A 63 -4.20 -1.52 -8.83
N ASP A 64 -3.02 -0.93 -8.68
CA ASP A 64 -1.75 -1.33 -9.26
C ASP A 64 -1.04 -2.30 -8.32
N THR A 65 -1.70 -3.44 -8.06
CA THR A 65 -1.22 -4.45 -7.11
C THR A 65 0.13 -5.04 -7.51
N GLN A 66 0.44 -5.07 -8.82
CA GLN A 66 1.75 -5.53 -9.29
C GLN A 66 2.87 -4.59 -8.82
N MET A 67 2.67 -3.26 -8.89
CA MET A 67 3.63 -2.30 -8.36
C MET A 67 3.87 -2.51 -6.86
N LEU A 68 2.81 -2.76 -6.07
CA LEU A 68 2.95 -3.07 -4.64
C LEU A 68 3.77 -4.36 -4.42
N VAL A 69 3.49 -5.42 -5.18
CA VAL A 69 4.24 -6.68 -5.13
C VAL A 69 5.72 -6.46 -5.44
N ASP A 70 6.01 -5.70 -6.49
CA ASP A 70 7.40 -5.42 -6.91
C ASP A 70 8.12 -4.56 -5.88
N HIS A 71 7.43 -3.60 -5.26
CA HIS A 71 7.93 -2.81 -4.14
C HIS A 71 8.25 -3.67 -2.92
N LEU A 72 7.36 -4.61 -2.55
CA LEU A 72 7.62 -5.54 -1.45
C LEU A 72 8.82 -6.44 -1.75
N LYS A 73 8.98 -6.92 -2.98
CA LYS A 73 10.17 -7.70 -3.40
C LYS A 73 11.44 -6.86 -3.29
N ALA A 74 11.42 -5.60 -3.74
CA ALA A 74 12.55 -4.69 -3.64
C ALA A 74 12.96 -4.46 -2.17
N LEU A 75 11.99 -4.15 -1.30
CA LEU A 75 12.24 -3.94 0.12
C LEU A 75 12.80 -5.21 0.81
N LYS A 76 12.27 -6.41 0.49
CA LYS A 76 12.82 -7.69 0.99
C LYS A 76 14.27 -7.91 0.55
N ASN A 77 14.63 -7.42 -0.64
CA ASN A 77 15.98 -7.47 -1.20
C ASN A 77 16.87 -6.30 -0.76
N ASN A 78 16.46 -5.54 0.27
CA ASN A 78 17.21 -4.41 0.80
C ASN A 78 17.44 -3.28 -0.22
N VAL A 79 16.51 -3.11 -1.16
CA VAL A 79 16.49 -2.03 -2.15
C VAL A 79 15.39 -1.03 -1.76
N PRO A 80 15.70 0.27 -1.62
CA PRO A 80 14.68 1.28 -1.36
C PRO A 80 13.74 1.45 -2.55
N ILE A 81 12.53 1.95 -2.30
CA ILE A 81 11.49 2.16 -3.31
C ILE A 81 11.08 3.63 -3.36
N GLU A 82 10.56 4.03 -4.51
CA GLU A 82 9.83 5.28 -4.69
C GLU A 82 8.34 4.99 -4.50
N HIS A 83 7.85 5.21 -3.28
CA HIS A 83 6.46 4.95 -2.94
C HIS A 83 5.54 5.97 -3.62
N PRO A 84 4.49 5.54 -4.34
CA PRO A 84 3.59 6.46 -5.01
C PRO A 84 2.87 7.35 -4.01
N VAL A 85 2.61 8.59 -4.41
CA VAL A 85 1.66 9.47 -3.73
C VAL A 85 0.37 9.49 -4.55
N TYR A 86 -0.76 9.37 -3.86
CA TYR A 86 -2.08 9.43 -4.47
C TYR A 86 -2.86 10.58 -3.84
N SER A 87 -3.37 11.46 -4.70
CA SER A 87 -4.24 12.55 -4.27
C SER A 87 -5.69 12.09 -4.30
N PHE A 88 -6.27 11.90 -3.11
CA PHE A 88 -7.69 11.63 -2.95
C PHE A 88 -8.57 12.84 -3.31
N VAL A 89 -8.00 14.04 -3.40
CA VAL A 89 -8.69 15.24 -3.87
C VAL A 89 -8.79 15.23 -5.38
N GLU A 90 -7.69 14.90 -6.09
CA GLU A 90 -7.62 14.89 -7.56
C GLU A 90 -8.09 13.56 -8.17
N HIS A 91 -8.32 12.56 -7.33
CA HIS A 91 -8.60 11.17 -7.72
C HIS A 91 -7.56 10.63 -8.70
N ASN A 92 -6.27 10.91 -8.45
CA ASN A 92 -5.19 10.45 -9.31
C ASN A 92 -3.85 10.32 -8.59
N ARG A 93 -2.93 9.55 -9.19
CA ARG A 93 -1.54 9.43 -8.75
C ARG A 93 -0.79 10.72 -9.08
N MET A 94 0.05 11.15 -8.15
CA MET A 94 0.90 12.34 -8.31
C MET A 94 2.25 11.96 -8.95
N GLU A 95 2.96 12.96 -9.49
CA GLU A 95 4.30 12.76 -10.03
C GLU A 95 5.34 12.57 -8.91
N GLU A 96 5.13 13.21 -7.76
CA GLU A 96 6.00 13.02 -6.60
C GLU A 96 5.87 11.63 -5.99
N THR A 97 6.99 11.17 -5.45
CA THR A 97 7.11 9.92 -4.72
C THR A 97 7.76 10.17 -3.36
N VAL A 98 7.59 9.21 -2.45
CA VAL A 98 8.25 9.22 -1.14
C VAL A 98 9.25 8.08 -1.09
N LEU A 99 10.51 8.40 -0.81
CA LEU A 99 11.53 7.39 -0.61
C LEU A 99 11.21 6.54 0.64
N VAL A 100 11.01 5.24 0.44
CA VAL A 100 10.83 4.28 1.52
C VAL A 100 12.03 3.35 1.56
N LYS A 101 12.69 3.31 2.72
CA LYS A 101 13.86 2.46 2.96
C LYS A 101 13.44 1.04 3.38
N PRO A 102 14.27 0.02 3.12
CA PRO A 102 14.07 -1.31 3.65
C PRO A 102 13.90 -1.31 5.17
N SER A 103 13.07 -2.20 5.67
CA SER A 103 12.68 -2.30 7.08
C SER A 103 12.45 -3.77 7.43
N ARG A 104 12.62 -4.12 8.72
CA ARG A 104 12.45 -5.50 9.19
C ARG A 104 11.00 -5.93 9.27
N VAL A 105 10.09 -4.98 9.45
CA VAL A 105 8.65 -5.21 9.55
C VAL A 105 7.94 -4.29 8.56
N ILE A 106 7.24 -4.89 7.59
CA ILE A 106 6.43 -4.15 6.63
C ILE A 106 4.98 -4.46 6.91
N ILE A 107 4.19 -3.43 7.22
CA ILE A 107 2.74 -3.54 7.37
C ILE A 107 2.11 -3.15 6.05
N VAL A 108 1.29 -4.03 5.48
CA VAL A 108 0.49 -3.75 4.28
C VAL A 108 -0.96 -3.63 4.72
N ASP A 109 -1.58 -2.46 4.53
CA ASP A 109 -2.99 -2.24 4.88
C ASP A 109 -3.82 -1.89 3.65
N GLY A 110 -5.09 -2.31 3.64
CA GLY A 110 -6.02 -1.98 2.56
C GLY A 110 -7.30 -2.79 2.61
N ILE A 111 -8.26 -2.46 1.76
CA ILE A 111 -9.58 -3.12 1.76
C ILE A 111 -9.56 -4.50 1.08
N LEU A 112 -8.65 -4.72 0.11
CA LEU A 112 -8.66 -5.90 -0.77
C LEU A 112 -7.29 -6.61 -0.88
N ILE A 113 -6.37 -6.38 0.06
CA ILE A 113 -4.99 -6.89 0.00
C ILE A 113 -4.86 -8.42 -0.03
N PHE A 114 -5.91 -9.17 0.33
CA PHE A 114 -5.93 -10.64 0.29
C PHE A 114 -6.61 -11.23 -0.96
N GLU A 115 -7.18 -10.39 -1.83
CA GLU A 115 -7.82 -10.82 -3.08
C GLU A 115 -6.77 -11.36 -4.06
N ASN A 116 -5.67 -10.62 -4.24
CA ASN A 116 -4.58 -11.03 -5.09
C ASN A 116 -3.73 -12.13 -4.44
N LYS A 117 -3.64 -13.30 -5.11
CA LYS A 117 -2.90 -14.46 -4.60
C LYS A 117 -1.42 -14.18 -4.38
N GLU A 118 -0.76 -13.50 -5.33
CA GLU A 118 0.68 -13.24 -5.22
C GLU A 118 0.99 -12.33 -4.03
N LEU A 119 0.25 -11.23 -3.88
CA LEU A 119 0.39 -10.33 -2.73
C LEU A 119 0.14 -11.06 -1.41
N ARG A 120 -0.91 -11.88 -1.34
CA ARG A 120 -1.22 -12.67 -0.14
C ARG A 120 -0.11 -13.66 0.21
N ASP A 121 0.45 -14.34 -0.78
CA ASP A 121 1.51 -15.32 -0.58
C ASP A 121 2.85 -14.67 -0.14
N MET A 122 2.96 -13.34 -0.18
CA MET A 122 4.12 -12.61 0.36
C MET A 122 4.02 -12.31 1.86
N MET A 123 2.83 -12.42 2.44
CA MET A 123 2.56 -12.11 3.85
C MET A 123 2.91 -13.29 4.76
N ASP A 124 3.34 -12.99 5.98
CA ASP A 124 3.80 -13.97 6.98
C ASP A 124 2.74 -14.25 8.07
#